data_AF-A0A0A1GWI0-F1
#
_entry.id   AF-A0A0A1GWI0-F1
#
_cell.length_a   1.000
_cell.length_b   1.000
_cell.length_c   1.000
_cell.angle_alpha   90.00
_cell.angle_beta   90.00
_cell.angle_gamma   90.00
#
_symmetry.space_group_name_H-M   'P 1'
#
loop_
_entity.id
_entity.type
_entity.pdbx_description
1 polymer ?
#
loop_
_entity_poly.entity_id
_entity_poly.type
_entity_poly.pdbx_seq_one_letter_code
_entity_poly.pdbx_strand_id
1 'polypeptide(L)'
;MNESQFKDARDEALTAVSKNEFTMDQLQKYAEQTLSGAVIELLQTNRLFGEVLIQIPRYYNTNLNGAMGFKWSETQLNLTINPMNLLISVRYWHELIALLKHEVLHVVWQHPLRYQGSINQNNVALATDVSVNQYLAEVPRGTVTLKDLEKLLDKKLPQNADSGTYLQIIQSNKINSHDDGKKGDNKLDTDQRFKKEKQISGSGAGVSLDVHDGWSNNTEQHDSLTQQTAQLKQILSQAWQSTPDRDRGLLPGKLKQQLEQVDQTTVFNWKQLIKRSIGNLPQGKRPSYSRFNRRQPLRMDLPGQVTNLVTKIDVFVDNSGSMGDKEISFLLNQIKGIVEATETQTTVFTFDAKVHSDESYELQSQNQIQFKRIGGGGTSFQSIFTYLKANQRTNNDTLAIILTDGWGEESINNYHFTNVIWVLTTSIDQFSIKHSIGKLTTVVDDVNYKRVVGIK
;
A
#
# COMPACT_ATOMS: atom_id res chain seq x y z
N MET A 1 8.12 28.18 -15.90
CA MET A 1 8.17 29.53 -15.30
C MET A 1 9.55 29.64 -14.68
N ASN A 2 10.30 30.71 -14.92
CA ASN A 2 11.63 30.91 -14.32
C ASN A 2 11.57 31.89 -13.13
N GLU A 3 12.68 32.03 -12.40
CA GLU A 3 12.78 32.86 -11.19
C GLU A 3 12.29 34.31 -11.41
N SER A 4 12.66 34.94 -12.53
CA SER A 4 12.22 36.30 -12.85
C SER A 4 10.71 36.36 -13.09
N GLN A 5 10.18 35.45 -13.92
CA GLN A 5 8.75 35.39 -14.22
C GLN A 5 7.91 35.14 -12.97
N PHE A 6 8.39 34.27 -12.07
CA PHE A 6 7.73 34.00 -10.80
C PHE A 6 7.70 35.24 -9.92
N LYS A 7 8.84 35.93 -9.79
CA LYS A 7 8.95 37.15 -9.00
C LYS A 7 8.00 38.25 -9.50
N ASP A 8 7.97 38.50 -10.80
CA ASP A 8 7.12 39.52 -11.40
C ASP A 8 5.63 39.22 -11.16
N ALA A 9 5.21 37.97 -11.43
CA ALA A 9 3.82 37.53 -11.21
C ALA A 9 3.43 37.59 -9.72
N ARG A 10 4.37 37.26 -8.82
CA ARG A 10 4.18 37.31 -7.37
C ARG A 10 4.02 38.75 -6.88
N ASP A 11 4.88 39.66 -7.33
CA ASP A 11 4.85 41.07 -6.92
C ASP A 11 3.57 41.76 -7.44
N GLU A 12 3.12 41.42 -8.65
CA GLU A 12 1.81 41.84 -9.18
C GLU A 12 0.65 41.34 -8.29
N ALA A 13 0.62 40.04 -7.98
CA ALA A 13 -0.40 39.44 -7.14
C ALA A 13 -0.43 40.03 -5.72
N LEU A 14 0.75 40.24 -5.10
CA LEU A 14 0.85 40.90 -3.79
C LEU A 14 0.34 42.33 -3.82
N THR A 15 0.65 43.08 -4.89
CA THR A 15 0.17 44.45 -5.07
C THR A 15 -1.36 44.46 -5.16
N ALA A 16 -1.96 43.57 -5.95
CA ALA A 16 -3.40 43.44 -6.07
C ALA A 16 -4.08 43.05 -4.74
N VAL A 17 -3.49 42.11 -3.99
CA VAL A 17 -3.98 41.72 -2.65
C VAL A 17 -3.94 42.92 -1.70
N SER A 18 -2.85 43.71 -1.70
CA SER A 18 -2.70 44.88 -0.83
C SER A 18 -3.72 45.99 -1.09
N LYS A 19 -4.27 46.05 -2.31
CA LYS A 19 -5.28 47.02 -2.73
C LYS A 19 -6.72 46.52 -2.55
N ASN A 20 -6.90 45.32 -1.99
CA ASN A 20 -8.19 44.61 -1.97
C ASN A 20 -8.79 44.38 -3.37
N GLU A 21 -7.95 44.32 -4.41
CA GLU A 21 -8.35 44.14 -5.81
C GLU A 21 -8.23 42.69 -6.28
N PHE A 22 -7.88 41.77 -5.38
CA PHE A 22 -7.61 40.37 -5.70
C PHE A 22 -8.64 39.44 -5.07
N THR A 23 -9.48 38.84 -5.90
CA THR A 23 -10.53 37.92 -5.46
C THR A 23 -9.96 36.56 -5.04
N MET A 24 -10.73 35.79 -4.26
CA MET A 24 -10.33 34.43 -3.87
C MET A 24 -10.11 33.50 -5.07
N ASP A 25 -10.93 33.63 -6.12
CA ASP A 25 -10.78 32.87 -7.37
C ASP A 25 -9.47 33.23 -8.10
N GLN A 26 -9.11 34.51 -8.14
CA GLN A 26 -7.85 34.96 -8.74
C GLN A 26 -6.64 34.43 -7.96
N LEU A 27 -6.73 34.44 -6.63
CA LEU A 27 -5.70 33.90 -5.75
C LEU A 27 -5.53 32.39 -5.92
N GLN A 28 -6.64 31.65 -6.00
CA GLN A 28 -6.58 30.23 -6.31
C GLN A 28 -5.93 30.02 -7.67
N LYS A 29 -6.39 30.72 -8.73
CA LYS A 29 -5.83 30.61 -10.09
C LYS A 29 -4.33 30.89 -10.14
N TYR A 30 -3.86 31.90 -9.41
CA TYR A 30 -2.43 32.18 -9.25
C TYR A 30 -1.69 30.97 -8.65
N ALA A 31 -2.22 30.40 -7.57
CA ALA A 31 -1.65 29.21 -6.94
C ALA A 31 -1.64 28.01 -7.90
N GLU A 32 -2.71 27.77 -8.67
CA GLU A 32 -2.78 26.67 -9.63
C GLU A 32 -1.74 26.82 -10.75
N GLN A 33 -1.60 28.02 -11.31
CA GLN A 33 -0.62 28.32 -12.37
C GLN A 33 0.81 28.16 -11.86
N THR A 34 1.08 28.69 -10.67
CA THR A 34 2.38 28.61 -10.00
C THR A 34 2.78 27.16 -9.76
N LEU A 35 1.90 26.37 -9.13
CA LEU A 35 2.14 24.95 -8.86
C LEU A 35 2.26 24.11 -10.14
N SER A 36 1.44 24.40 -11.16
CA SER A 36 1.52 23.67 -12.43
C SER A 36 2.83 23.95 -13.15
N GLY A 37 3.32 25.19 -13.13
CA GLY A 37 4.65 25.52 -13.64
C GLY A 37 5.76 24.76 -12.92
N ALA A 38 5.65 24.62 -11.60
CA ALA A 38 6.65 23.94 -10.77
C ALA A 38 6.65 22.42 -11.01
N VAL A 39 5.46 21.82 -11.15
CA VAL A 39 5.33 20.40 -11.50
C VAL A 39 5.88 20.12 -12.90
N ILE A 40 5.64 21.00 -13.88
CA ILE A 40 6.22 20.86 -15.23
C ILE A 40 7.75 20.88 -15.16
N GLU A 41 8.34 21.79 -14.38
CA GLU A 41 9.79 21.81 -14.19
C GLU A 41 10.31 20.54 -13.51
N LEU A 42 9.62 20.05 -12.48
CA LEU A 42 9.98 18.80 -11.82
C LEU A 42 9.93 17.60 -12.77
N LEU A 43 8.96 17.54 -13.69
CA LEU A 43 8.92 16.47 -14.70
C LEU A 43 10.14 16.48 -15.62
N GLN A 44 10.74 17.65 -15.86
CA GLN A 44 11.90 17.82 -16.72
C GLN A 44 13.22 17.59 -15.97
N THR A 45 13.31 18.00 -14.70
CA THR A 45 14.55 18.02 -13.93
C THR A 45 14.68 16.86 -12.94
N ASN A 46 13.57 16.45 -12.34
CA ASN A 46 13.48 15.42 -11.32
C ASN A 46 12.20 14.59 -11.49
N ARG A 47 12.14 13.84 -12.60
CA ARG A 47 10.90 13.28 -13.14
C ARG A 47 10.01 12.55 -12.13
N LEU A 48 10.58 11.68 -11.30
CA LEU A 48 9.84 10.98 -10.23
C LEU A 48 8.97 11.93 -9.39
N PHE A 49 9.50 13.08 -8.99
CA PHE A 49 8.79 14.03 -8.15
C PHE A 49 7.58 14.65 -8.86
N GLY A 50 7.74 14.97 -10.14
CA GLY A 50 6.63 15.42 -10.98
C GLY A 50 5.57 14.32 -11.20
N GLU A 51 6.00 13.09 -11.45
CA GLU A 51 5.11 11.93 -11.66
C GLU A 51 4.26 11.61 -10.40
N VAL A 52 4.82 11.76 -9.20
CA VAL A 52 4.05 11.64 -7.95
C VAL A 52 3.02 12.77 -7.83
N LEU A 53 3.42 14.02 -8.09
CA LEU A 53 2.56 15.19 -7.92
C LEU A 53 1.40 15.25 -8.92
N ILE A 54 1.53 14.70 -10.13
CA ILE A 54 0.42 14.62 -11.09
C ILE A 54 -0.69 13.70 -10.61
N GLN A 55 -0.33 12.65 -9.87
CA GLN A 55 -1.29 11.64 -9.43
C GLN A 55 -2.06 12.03 -8.17
N ILE A 56 -1.57 13.05 -7.45
CA ILE A 56 -2.21 13.52 -6.23
C ILE A 56 -3.06 14.75 -6.56
N PRO A 57 -4.38 14.71 -6.32
CA PRO A 57 -5.23 15.89 -6.47
C PRO A 57 -4.79 17.03 -5.56
N ARG A 58 -5.09 18.26 -6.00
CA ARG A 58 -4.86 19.48 -5.25
C ARG A 58 -6.16 19.96 -4.65
N TYR A 59 -6.11 20.40 -3.40
CA TYR A 59 -7.25 20.98 -2.69
C TYR A 59 -6.86 22.34 -2.11
N TYR A 60 -7.61 23.40 -2.41
CA TYR A 60 -7.29 24.74 -1.94
C TYR A 60 -8.10 25.07 -0.69
N ASN A 61 -7.40 25.43 0.39
CA ASN A 61 -7.98 25.74 1.69
C ASN A 61 -7.25 26.90 2.36
N THR A 62 -7.95 28.01 2.54
CA THR A 62 -7.42 29.23 3.16
C THR A 62 -7.20 29.14 4.68
N ASN A 63 -7.75 28.11 5.32
CA ASN A 63 -7.66 27.90 6.76
C ASN A 63 -6.48 27.01 7.16
N LEU A 64 -5.65 26.56 6.20
CA LEU A 64 -4.45 25.78 6.49
C LEU A 64 -3.40 26.69 7.14
N ASN A 65 -2.78 26.24 8.23
CA ASN A 65 -1.79 27.00 9.01
C ASN A 65 -0.39 27.08 8.37
N GLY A 66 -0.25 26.62 7.13
CA GLY A 66 0.97 26.76 6.33
C GLY A 66 0.68 26.91 4.84
N ALA A 67 1.71 26.91 3.99
CA ALA A 67 1.55 27.08 2.54
C ALA A 67 0.98 25.83 1.88
N MET A 68 1.48 24.64 2.23
CA MET A 68 0.95 23.37 1.74
C MET A 68 1.24 22.19 2.69
N GLY A 69 0.55 21.09 2.45
CA GLY A 69 0.82 19.81 3.12
C GLY A 69 -0.14 18.72 2.67
N PHE A 70 0.22 17.46 2.89
CA PHE A 70 -0.68 16.35 2.55
C PHE A 70 -1.73 16.08 3.62
N LYS A 71 -2.97 15.85 3.16
CA LYS A 71 -4.11 15.52 4.03
C LYS A 71 -4.93 14.37 3.46
N TRP A 72 -5.35 13.47 4.33
CA TRP A 72 -6.33 12.44 3.98
C TRP A 72 -7.75 13.03 3.97
N SER A 73 -8.45 12.81 2.87
CA SER A 73 -9.90 12.99 2.78
C SER A 73 -10.51 11.61 2.56
N GLU A 74 -11.03 11.02 3.64
CA GLU A 74 -11.46 9.61 3.69
C GLU A 74 -10.36 8.66 3.22
N THR A 75 -10.41 8.19 1.98
CA THR A 75 -9.46 7.25 1.38
C THR A 75 -8.46 7.92 0.46
N GLN A 76 -8.65 9.22 0.15
CA GLN A 76 -7.87 9.96 -0.83
C GLN A 76 -6.83 10.88 -0.20
N LEU A 77 -5.56 10.71 -0.56
CA LEU A 77 -4.51 11.66 -0.24
C LEU A 77 -4.63 12.89 -1.15
N ASN A 78 -4.69 14.09 -0.56
CA ASN A 78 -4.73 15.36 -1.29
C ASN A 78 -3.56 16.24 -0.87
N LEU A 79 -2.95 16.93 -1.84
CA LEU A 79 -2.07 18.06 -1.56
C LEU A 79 -2.97 19.25 -1.22
N THR A 80 -3.02 19.63 0.05
CA THR A 80 -3.79 20.79 0.49
C THR A 80 -2.90 22.03 0.40
N ILE A 81 -3.39 23.11 -0.21
CA ILE A 81 -2.65 24.34 -0.42
C ILE A 81 -3.44 25.50 0.15
N ASN A 82 -2.78 26.42 0.85
CA ASN A 82 -3.34 27.72 1.16
C ASN A 82 -2.81 28.74 0.15
N PRO A 83 -3.67 29.22 -0.77
CA PRO A 83 -3.24 30.16 -1.81
C PRO A 83 -2.63 31.45 -1.25
N MET A 84 -3.12 31.95 -0.12
CA MET A 84 -2.61 33.17 0.51
C MET A 84 -1.24 32.91 1.14
N ASN A 85 -1.11 31.85 1.93
CA ASN A 85 0.19 31.50 2.55
C ASN A 85 1.25 31.15 1.50
N LEU A 86 0.85 30.50 0.39
CA LEU A 86 1.74 30.26 -0.74
C LEU A 86 2.28 31.58 -1.31
N LEU A 87 1.40 32.54 -1.58
CA LEU A 87 1.77 33.85 -2.14
C LEU A 87 2.71 34.64 -1.22
N ILE A 88 2.41 34.70 0.08
CA ILE A 88 3.17 35.52 1.02
C ILE A 88 4.47 34.85 1.46
N SER A 89 4.47 33.53 1.68
CA SER A 89 5.60 32.82 2.33
C SER A 89 6.64 32.31 1.35
N VAL A 90 6.25 31.90 0.13
CA VAL A 90 7.20 31.45 -0.89
C VAL A 90 7.71 32.66 -1.66
N ARG A 91 9.01 32.96 -1.53
CA ARG A 91 9.62 34.19 -2.08
C ARG A 91 10.33 33.96 -3.40
N TYR A 92 10.90 32.77 -3.55
CA TYR A 92 11.70 32.41 -4.71
C TYR A 92 11.20 31.13 -5.35
N TRP A 93 11.42 30.97 -6.64
CA TRP A 93 10.96 29.82 -7.40
C TRP A 93 11.64 28.53 -6.93
N HIS A 94 12.95 28.59 -6.68
CA HIS A 94 13.70 27.44 -6.17
C HIS A 94 13.18 26.96 -4.80
N GLU A 95 12.63 27.84 -3.96
CA GLU A 95 12.01 27.47 -2.68
C GLU A 95 10.74 26.64 -2.88
N LEU A 96 9.93 26.98 -3.89
CA LEU A 96 8.75 26.20 -4.25
C LEU A 96 9.14 24.79 -4.70
N ILE A 97 10.17 24.69 -5.54
CA ILE A 97 10.70 23.43 -6.02
C ILE A 97 11.23 22.59 -4.84
N ALA A 98 11.95 23.19 -3.91
CA ALA A 98 12.43 22.51 -2.70
C ALA A 98 11.27 22.03 -1.81
N LEU A 99 10.25 22.87 -1.60
CA LEU A 99 9.07 22.55 -0.80
C LEU A 99 8.26 21.38 -1.41
N LEU A 100 8.03 21.40 -2.72
CA LEU A 100 7.36 20.29 -3.40
C LEU A 100 8.15 18.99 -3.34
N LYS A 101 9.48 19.05 -3.46
CA LYS A 101 10.33 17.87 -3.30
C LYS A 101 10.25 17.30 -1.88
N HIS A 102 10.28 18.18 -0.89
CA HIS A 102 10.10 17.82 0.52
C HIS A 102 8.77 17.11 0.76
N GLU A 103 7.66 17.69 0.30
CA GLU A 103 6.33 17.09 0.40
C GLU A 103 6.31 15.69 -0.24
N VAL A 104 6.79 15.55 -1.47
CA VAL A 104 6.84 14.24 -2.16
C VAL A 104 7.66 13.22 -1.38
N LEU A 105 8.76 13.60 -0.72
CA LEU A 105 9.55 12.66 0.09
C LEU A 105 8.72 12.11 1.25
N HIS A 106 7.84 12.90 1.88
CA HIS A 106 6.92 12.36 2.89
C HIS A 106 5.99 11.28 2.32
N VAL A 107 5.54 11.45 1.07
CA VAL A 107 4.71 10.45 0.36
C VAL A 107 5.52 9.19 0.07
N VAL A 108 6.74 9.32 -0.47
CA VAL A 108 7.60 8.17 -0.80
C VAL A 108 7.97 7.35 0.45
N TRP A 109 8.26 8.03 1.57
CA TRP A 109 8.51 7.38 2.86
C TRP A 109 7.24 6.96 3.60
N GLN A 110 6.07 7.15 2.98
CA GLN A 110 4.76 6.77 3.49
C GLN A 110 4.42 7.40 4.86
N HIS A 111 5.00 8.56 5.17
CA HIS A 111 4.79 9.25 6.45
C HIS A 111 3.32 9.56 6.76
N PRO A 112 2.50 10.05 5.79
CA PRO A 112 1.08 10.28 6.02
C PRO A 112 0.30 9.03 6.40
N LEU A 113 0.79 7.82 6.09
CA LEU A 113 0.17 6.55 6.45
C LEU A 113 0.78 5.99 7.75
N ARG A 114 2.11 6.02 7.88
CA ARG A 114 2.86 5.46 9.03
C ARG A 114 2.50 6.12 10.35
N TYR A 115 2.18 7.41 10.33
CA TYR A 115 2.03 8.21 11.55
C TYR A 115 0.63 8.71 11.84
N GLN A 116 -0.40 8.22 11.14
CA GLN A 116 -1.80 8.65 11.33
C GLN A 116 -2.29 8.57 12.78
N GLY A 117 -1.89 7.52 13.50
CA GLY A 117 -2.31 7.27 14.89
C GLY A 117 -1.34 7.82 15.95
N SER A 118 -0.37 8.66 15.57
CA SER A 118 0.66 9.10 16.51
C SER A 118 0.11 10.10 17.53
N ILE A 119 0.40 9.85 18.81
CA ILE A 119 -0.07 10.68 19.92
C ILE A 119 0.64 12.05 19.95
N ASN A 120 1.90 12.11 19.54
CA ASN A 120 2.70 13.33 19.55
C ASN A 120 3.08 13.76 18.12
N GLN A 121 2.17 14.48 17.48
CA GLN A 121 2.30 14.96 16.09
C GLN A 121 3.51 15.90 15.91
N ASN A 122 3.83 16.70 16.93
CA ASN A 122 5.00 17.59 16.91
C ASN A 122 6.32 16.82 16.80
N ASN A 123 6.51 15.76 17.59
CA ASN A 123 7.71 14.94 17.50
C ASN A 123 7.78 14.18 16.17
N VAL A 124 6.63 13.81 15.60
CA VAL A 124 6.54 13.19 14.27
C VAL A 124 6.98 14.16 13.18
N ALA A 125 6.49 15.40 13.19
CA ALA A 125 6.90 16.46 12.26
C ALA A 125 8.44 16.61 12.28
N LEU A 126 9.02 16.83 13.47
CA LEU A 126 10.48 16.93 13.64
C LEU A 126 11.24 15.71 13.10
N ALA A 127 10.81 14.50 13.46
CA ALA A 127 11.49 13.26 13.06
C ALA A 127 11.42 13.01 11.55
N THR A 128 10.27 13.32 10.94
CA THR A 128 10.04 13.09 9.51
C THR A 128 10.76 14.14 8.67
N ASP A 129 10.74 15.42 9.05
CA ASP A 129 11.52 16.49 8.42
C ASP A 129 13.01 16.18 8.41
N VAL A 130 13.58 15.82 9.57
CA VAL A 130 15.01 15.48 9.68
C VAL A 130 15.37 14.31 8.77
N SER A 131 14.48 13.33 8.62
CA SER A 131 14.67 12.20 7.73
C SER A 131 14.66 12.62 6.25
N VAL A 132 13.63 13.35 5.81
CA VAL A 132 13.48 13.69 4.38
C VAL A 132 14.46 14.76 3.91
N ASN A 133 14.77 15.74 4.76
CA ASN A 133 15.60 16.89 4.39
C ASN A 133 17.05 16.49 4.05
N GLN A 134 17.50 15.30 4.49
CA GLN A 134 18.81 14.78 4.12
C GLN A 134 18.92 14.34 2.65
N TYR A 135 17.80 14.20 1.94
CA TYR A 135 17.75 13.89 0.51
C TYR A 135 17.64 15.14 -0.38
N LEU A 136 17.58 16.33 0.22
CA LEU A 136 17.43 17.59 -0.50
C LEU A 136 18.75 18.34 -0.55
N ALA A 137 19.06 18.93 -1.71
CA ALA A 137 20.19 19.84 -1.85
C ALA A 137 19.94 21.17 -1.13
N GLU A 138 18.70 21.64 -1.16
CA GLU A 138 18.22 22.82 -0.45
C GLU A 138 17.00 22.43 0.40
N VAL A 139 17.03 22.82 1.67
CA VAL A 139 15.99 22.48 2.64
C VAL A 139 14.96 23.61 2.71
N PRO A 140 13.65 23.31 2.67
CA PRO A 140 12.62 24.35 2.79
C PRO A 140 12.73 25.10 4.11
N ARG A 141 12.60 26.43 4.03
CA ARG A 141 12.58 27.28 5.22
C ARG A 141 11.45 26.84 6.15
N GLY A 142 11.71 26.83 7.46
CA GLY A 142 10.69 26.43 8.44
C GLY A 142 10.80 24.97 8.88
N THR A 143 11.35 24.08 8.05
CA THR A 143 11.57 22.67 8.41
C THR A 143 12.84 22.47 9.26
N VAL A 144 13.07 21.23 9.72
CA VAL A 144 14.17 20.88 10.64
C VAL A 144 15.24 20.03 9.97
N THR A 145 16.51 20.38 10.15
CA THR A 145 17.65 19.60 9.66
C THR A 145 18.25 18.70 10.72
N LEU A 146 19.03 17.70 10.31
CA LEU A 146 19.79 16.85 11.23
C LEU A 146 20.69 17.69 12.15
N LYS A 147 21.33 18.76 11.63
CA LYS A 147 22.20 19.63 12.43
C LYS A 147 21.43 20.37 13.51
N ASP A 148 20.22 20.81 13.22
CA ASP A 148 19.36 21.48 14.19
C ASP A 148 18.97 20.51 15.32
N LEU A 149 18.62 19.27 14.98
CA LEU A 149 18.31 18.24 15.96
C LEU A 149 19.53 17.81 16.79
N GLU A 150 20.70 17.66 16.16
CA GLU A 150 21.96 17.38 16.88
C GLU A 150 22.29 18.48 17.89
N LYS A 151 22.08 19.75 17.50
CA LYS A 151 22.28 20.91 18.37
C LYS A 151 21.28 20.92 19.53
N LEU A 152 20.01 20.64 19.24
CA LEU A 152 18.95 20.59 20.26
C LEU A 152 19.20 19.50 21.31
N LEU A 153 19.72 18.34 20.89
CA LEU A 153 19.97 17.19 21.74
C LEU A 153 21.40 17.13 22.30
N ASP A 154 22.27 18.07 21.91
CA ASP A 154 23.71 18.06 22.19
C ASP A 154 24.37 16.70 21.94
N LYS A 155 24.00 16.07 20.81
CA LYS A 155 24.42 14.70 20.50
C LYS A 155 24.56 14.49 19.00
N LYS A 156 25.60 13.75 18.60
CA LYS A 156 25.74 13.25 17.22
C LYS A 156 24.75 12.15 16.91
N LEU A 157 24.06 12.29 15.78
CA LEU A 157 22.98 11.42 15.36
C LEU A 157 23.36 10.67 14.07
N PRO A 158 22.81 9.46 13.85
CA PRO A 158 23.07 8.71 12.63
C PRO A 158 22.57 9.48 11.41
N GLN A 159 23.37 9.52 10.33
CA GLN A 159 22.97 10.12 9.06
C GLN A 159 22.06 9.17 8.27
N ASN A 160 21.11 9.74 7.51
CA ASN A 160 20.16 9.02 6.67
C ASN A 160 19.42 7.89 7.40
N ALA A 161 19.15 8.06 8.69
CA ALA A 161 18.37 7.09 9.46
C ALA A 161 16.87 7.21 9.13
N ASP A 162 16.10 6.15 9.42
CA ASP A 162 14.65 6.18 9.24
C ASP A 162 13.99 7.17 10.23
N SER A 163 12.88 7.78 9.84
CA SER A 163 12.10 8.71 10.69
C SER A 163 11.66 8.07 12.01
N GLY A 164 11.42 6.76 12.05
CA GLY A 164 11.14 6.02 13.28
C GLY A 164 12.32 6.01 14.25
N THR A 165 13.55 5.97 13.75
CA THR A 165 14.77 6.06 14.58
C THR A 165 14.89 7.44 15.20
N TYR A 166 14.71 8.51 14.42
CA TYR A 166 14.73 9.87 14.96
C TYR A 166 13.58 10.11 15.95
N LEU A 167 12.39 9.59 15.67
CA LEU A 167 11.25 9.69 16.57
C LEU A 167 11.54 9.02 17.92
N GLN A 168 12.12 7.81 17.91
CA GLN A 168 12.54 7.13 19.14
C GLN A 168 13.58 7.92 19.91
N ILE A 169 14.56 8.51 19.22
CA ILE A 169 15.59 9.36 19.83
C ILE A 169 14.96 10.59 20.47
N ILE A 170 14.05 11.28 19.77
CA ILE A 170 13.33 12.46 20.29
C ILE A 170 12.49 12.09 21.52
N GLN A 171 11.80 10.96 21.49
CA GLN A 171 10.93 10.52 22.58
C GLN A 171 11.71 9.98 23.79
N SER A 172 12.89 9.40 23.58
CA SER A 172 13.71 8.80 24.65
C SER A 172 14.61 9.82 25.34
N ASN A 173 15.03 10.88 24.64
CA ASN A 173 15.82 11.94 25.25
C ASN A 173 14.89 12.87 26.02
N LYS A 174 14.99 12.84 27.35
CA LYS A 174 14.50 13.95 28.17
C LYS A 174 15.30 15.18 27.77
N ILE A 175 14.65 16.11 27.07
CA ILE A 175 15.21 17.42 26.80
C ILE A 175 15.55 18.04 28.16
N ASN A 176 16.84 18.17 28.49
CA ASN A 176 17.27 18.73 29.76
C ASN A 176 16.77 20.18 29.86
N SER A 177 15.71 20.41 30.62
CA SER A 177 15.28 21.73 31.04
C SER A 177 16.28 22.25 32.06
N HIS A 178 17.23 23.07 31.61
CA HIS A 178 17.88 24.04 32.49
C HIS A 178 16.87 25.17 32.74
N ASP A 179 15.86 24.89 33.57
CA ASP A 179 15.07 25.95 34.19
C ASP A 179 14.61 25.50 35.56
N ASP A 180 14.83 26.37 36.54
CA ASP A 180 14.74 26.10 37.96
C ASP A 180 13.29 25.80 38.41
N GLY A 181 13.13 24.71 39.17
CA GLY A 181 12.26 24.77 40.35
C GLY A 181 10.74 24.57 40.20
N LYS A 182 10.21 23.86 39.19
CA LYS A 182 8.82 23.35 39.28
C LYS A 182 8.69 21.88 38.85
N LYS A 183 8.52 21.01 39.85
CA LYS A 183 8.05 19.63 39.68
C LYS A 183 6.57 19.65 39.26
N GLY A 184 6.32 19.56 37.96
CA GLY A 184 5.05 19.17 37.36
C GLY A 184 5.34 18.19 36.23
N ASP A 185 4.47 17.19 36.04
CA ASP A 185 4.54 16.17 34.99
C ASP A 185 4.56 16.81 33.58
N ASN A 186 5.71 17.30 33.15
CA ASN A 186 5.89 17.90 31.84
C ASN A 186 6.18 16.80 30.82
N LYS A 187 5.11 16.30 30.19
CA LYS A 187 5.20 15.58 28.92
C LYS A 187 5.91 16.47 27.89
N LEU A 188 6.91 15.88 27.24
CA LEU A 188 7.81 16.44 26.23
C LEU A 188 7.08 17.29 25.16
N ASP A 189 7.27 18.61 25.20
CA ASP A 189 6.93 19.51 24.10
C ASP A 189 8.22 20.09 23.47
N THR A 190 8.88 19.23 22.69
CA THR A 190 10.09 19.54 21.90
C THR A 190 9.87 20.72 20.95
N ASP A 191 8.63 20.91 20.48
CA ASP A 191 8.24 21.95 19.53
C ASP A 191 8.24 23.34 20.15
N GLN A 192 7.79 23.49 21.41
CA GLN A 192 7.91 24.78 22.12
C GLN A 192 9.36 25.24 22.25
N ARG A 193 10.30 24.31 22.51
CA ARG A 193 11.72 24.66 22.61
C ARG A 193 12.33 24.95 21.24
N PHE A 194 11.96 24.18 20.21
CA PHE A 194 12.44 24.41 18.85
C PHE A 194 11.94 25.73 18.25
N LYS A 195 10.64 26.05 18.44
CA LYS A 195 10.05 27.35 18.07
C LYS A 195 10.68 28.50 18.82
N LYS A 196 11.00 28.32 20.11
CA LYS A 196 11.69 29.34 20.93
C LYS A 196 13.13 29.58 20.46
N GLU A 197 13.89 28.53 20.12
CA GLU A 197 15.25 28.65 19.58
C GLU A 197 15.27 29.26 18.17
N LYS A 198 14.28 28.97 17.30
CA LYS A 198 14.14 29.62 15.98
C LYS A 198 13.75 31.11 16.08
N GLN A 199 12.93 31.51 17.05
CA GLN A 199 12.62 32.92 17.28
C GLN A 199 13.83 33.74 17.75
N ILE A 200 14.71 33.15 18.57
CA ILE A 200 15.92 33.81 19.07
C ILE A 200 16.98 33.95 17.95
N SER A 201 16.96 33.06 16.94
CA SER A 201 17.93 33.01 15.85
C SER A 201 17.66 33.99 14.70
N GLY A 202 16.69 34.91 14.83
CA GLY A 202 16.40 35.93 13.81
C GLY A 202 15.68 35.43 12.55
N SER A 203 15.37 34.14 12.46
CA SER A 203 14.38 33.61 11.51
C SER A 203 12.99 33.99 12.02
N GLY A 204 12.48 35.12 11.54
CA GLY A 204 11.24 35.76 12.01
C GLY A 204 10.03 34.83 12.08
N ALA A 205 9.02 35.29 12.83
CA ALA A 205 7.71 34.66 13.01
C ALA A 205 6.91 34.57 11.69
N GLY A 206 7.43 33.84 10.72
CA GLY A 206 6.80 33.53 9.45
C GLY A 206 5.88 32.32 9.57
N VAL A 207 4.80 32.37 8.81
CA VAL A 207 3.87 31.25 8.61
C VAL A 207 4.65 30.02 8.11
N SER A 208 4.37 28.84 8.66
CA SER A 208 5.03 27.58 8.26
C SER A 208 4.86 27.32 6.76
N LEU A 209 5.90 26.84 6.06
CA LEU A 209 5.75 26.49 4.65
C LEU A 209 5.04 25.14 4.49
N ASP A 210 5.40 24.18 5.32
CA ASP A 210 4.83 22.83 5.40
C ASP A 210 3.90 22.68 6.62
N VAL A 211 2.95 21.75 6.52
CA VAL A 211 2.09 21.31 7.64
C VAL A 211 1.79 19.82 7.59
N HIS A 212 1.87 19.15 8.75
CA HIS A 212 1.57 17.72 8.91
C HIS A 212 0.23 17.43 9.61
N ASP A 213 -0.54 18.46 9.94
CA ASP A 213 -1.85 18.37 10.65
C ASP A 213 -2.86 17.43 9.97
N GLY A 214 -2.71 17.22 8.65
CA GLY A 214 -3.60 16.40 7.84
C GLY A 214 -3.38 14.89 7.92
N TRP A 215 -2.37 14.43 8.67
CA TRP A 215 -2.06 13.00 8.80
C TRP A 215 -2.93 12.30 9.85
N SER A 216 -3.30 13.00 10.93
CA SER A 216 -4.17 12.42 11.95
C SER A 216 -5.58 12.24 11.41
N ASN A 217 -6.05 11.00 11.36
CA ASN A 217 -7.43 10.67 11.01
C ASN A 217 -8.19 10.29 12.28
N ASN A 218 -9.34 10.92 12.51
CA ASN A 218 -10.27 10.56 13.58
C ASN A 218 -11.18 9.36 13.20
N THR A 219 -10.88 8.66 12.10
CA THR A 219 -11.72 7.58 11.58
C THR A 219 -11.26 6.23 12.11
N GLU A 220 -11.97 5.73 13.13
CA GLU A 220 -11.82 4.41 13.77
C GLU A 220 -12.22 3.22 12.86
N GLN A 221 -12.05 3.30 11.54
CA GLN A 221 -12.48 2.25 10.61
C GLN A 221 -11.30 1.56 9.93
N HIS A 222 -11.05 0.31 10.31
CA HIS A 222 -10.00 -0.56 9.74
C HIS A 222 -10.06 -0.69 8.20
N ASP A 223 -11.25 -0.59 7.61
CA ASP A 223 -11.43 -0.67 6.14
C ASP A 223 -10.81 0.53 5.41
N SER A 224 -10.81 1.72 6.04
CA SER A 224 -10.23 2.94 5.47
C SER A 224 -8.71 2.86 5.35
N LEU A 225 -8.02 2.27 6.34
CA LEU A 225 -6.55 2.13 6.34
C LEU A 225 -6.07 1.24 5.18
N THR A 226 -6.80 0.16 4.90
CA THR A 226 -6.47 -0.75 3.78
C THR A 226 -6.60 -0.03 2.45
N GLN A 227 -7.65 0.77 2.28
CA GLN A 227 -7.90 1.55 1.07
C GLN A 227 -6.86 2.66 0.88
N GLN A 228 -6.51 3.40 1.95
CA GLN A 228 -5.46 4.41 1.93
C GLN A 228 -4.09 3.80 1.58
N THR A 229 -3.78 2.62 2.15
CA THR A 229 -2.56 1.89 1.81
C THR A 229 -2.54 1.51 0.34
N ALA A 230 -3.64 0.97 -0.19
CA ALA A 230 -3.75 0.59 -1.59
C ALA A 230 -3.60 1.80 -2.52
N GLN A 231 -4.24 2.92 -2.19
CA GLN A 231 -4.15 4.15 -2.97
C GLN A 231 -2.72 4.72 -2.98
N LEU A 232 -2.07 4.82 -1.81
CA LEU A 232 -0.71 5.34 -1.72
C LEU A 232 0.28 4.47 -2.52
N LYS A 233 0.14 3.15 -2.44
CA LYS A 233 0.93 2.21 -3.24
C LYS A 233 0.70 2.38 -4.73
N GLN A 234 -0.56 2.54 -5.15
CA GLN A 234 -0.89 2.77 -6.55
C GLN A 234 -0.23 4.05 -7.07
N ILE A 235 -0.31 5.15 -6.30
CA ILE A 235 0.33 6.43 -6.65
C ILE A 235 1.84 6.25 -6.88
N LEU A 236 2.50 5.60 -5.92
CA LEU A 236 3.95 5.39 -5.97
C LEU A 236 4.37 4.41 -7.08
N SER A 237 3.63 3.32 -7.30
CA SER A 237 3.92 2.35 -8.36
C SER A 237 3.73 2.96 -9.75
N GLN A 238 2.63 3.68 -9.98
CA GLN A 238 2.41 4.41 -11.24
C GLN A 238 3.50 5.48 -11.47
N ALA A 239 3.90 6.21 -10.42
CA ALA A 239 4.94 7.23 -10.56
C ALA A 239 6.31 6.60 -10.88
N TRP A 240 6.60 5.48 -10.23
CA TRP A 240 7.79 4.68 -10.50
C TRP A 240 7.81 4.18 -11.95
N GLN A 241 6.71 3.57 -12.40
CA GLN A 241 6.54 3.02 -13.75
C GLN A 241 6.68 4.09 -14.84
N SER A 242 6.10 5.28 -14.63
CA SER A 242 6.21 6.41 -15.57
C SER A 242 7.59 7.09 -15.59
N THR A 243 8.42 6.84 -14.57
CA THR A 243 9.80 7.37 -14.53
C THR A 243 10.73 6.48 -15.36
N PRO A 244 11.46 7.00 -16.37
CA PRO A 244 12.39 6.21 -17.18
C PRO A 244 13.58 5.65 -16.39
N ASP A 245 14.13 4.51 -16.81
CA ASP A 245 15.24 3.83 -16.11
C ASP A 245 16.48 4.70 -15.91
N ARG A 246 16.80 5.57 -16.89
CA ARG A 246 17.90 6.53 -16.77
C ARG A 246 17.69 7.46 -15.56
N ASP A 247 16.49 7.99 -15.43
CA ASP A 247 16.16 8.95 -14.37
C ASP A 247 15.99 8.23 -13.02
N ARG A 248 15.53 6.97 -13.01
CA ARG A 248 15.56 6.09 -11.82
C ARG A 248 16.97 5.85 -11.30
N GLY A 249 17.96 5.79 -12.20
CA GLY A 249 19.38 5.62 -11.86
C GLY A 249 20.02 6.82 -11.15
N LEU A 250 19.43 8.02 -11.27
CA LEU A 250 19.91 9.25 -10.64
C LEU A 250 19.40 9.44 -9.20
N LEU A 251 18.47 8.59 -8.76
CA LEU A 251 17.87 8.69 -7.43
C LEU A 251 18.82 8.16 -6.35
N PRO A 252 18.79 8.72 -5.13
CA PRO A 252 19.51 8.16 -3.99
C PRO A 252 19.16 6.69 -3.77
N GLY A 253 20.15 5.84 -3.49
CA GLY A 253 19.97 4.38 -3.43
C GLY A 253 18.87 3.92 -2.46
N LYS A 254 18.75 4.56 -1.29
CA LYS A 254 17.67 4.26 -0.32
C LYS A 254 16.28 4.62 -0.85
N LEU A 255 16.16 5.73 -1.58
CA LEU A 255 14.90 6.16 -2.19
C LEU A 255 14.47 5.18 -3.29
N LYS A 256 15.42 4.77 -4.13
CA LYS A 256 15.20 3.74 -5.15
C LYS A 256 14.76 2.41 -4.52
N GLN A 257 15.46 1.93 -3.50
CA GLN A 257 15.10 0.70 -2.79
C GLN A 257 13.68 0.76 -2.20
N GLN A 258 13.30 1.89 -1.61
CA GLN A 258 11.96 2.09 -1.07
C GLN A 258 10.88 1.97 -2.16
N LEU A 259 11.10 2.56 -3.34
CA LEU A 259 10.14 2.52 -4.46
C LEU A 259 10.09 1.13 -5.12
N GLU A 260 11.23 0.45 -5.26
CA GLU A 260 11.29 -0.93 -5.75
C GLU A 260 10.51 -1.90 -4.84
N GLN A 261 10.53 -1.69 -3.52
CA GLN A 261 9.72 -2.48 -2.59
C GLN A 261 8.22 -2.25 -2.77
N VAL A 262 7.80 -1.01 -3.08
CA VAL A 262 6.38 -0.74 -3.38
C VAL A 262 5.96 -1.50 -4.63
N ASP A 263 6.76 -1.45 -5.69
CA ASP A 263 6.46 -2.09 -6.98
C ASP A 263 6.53 -3.63 -6.93
N GLN A 264 7.39 -4.20 -6.07
CA GLN A 264 7.42 -5.65 -5.83
C GLN A 264 6.16 -6.15 -5.10
N THR A 265 5.44 -5.29 -4.37
CA THR A 265 4.20 -5.69 -3.68
C THR A 265 2.96 -5.65 -4.57
N THR A 266 3.08 -5.17 -5.82
CA THR A 266 2.03 -5.19 -6.84
C THR A 266 1.88 -6.52 -7.56
N VAL A 267 2.76 -7.50 -7.27
CA VAL A 267 2.50 -8.89 -7.66
C VAL A 267 1.24 -9.34 -6.93
N PHE A 268 0.16 -9.49 -7.69
CA PHE A 268 -1.15 -9.93 -7.20
C PHE A 268 -0.98 -11.15 -6.29
N ASN A 269 -1.18 -10.96 -4.99
CA ASN A 269 -0.97 -12.00 -4.01
C ASN A 269 -2.16 -12.95 -4.06
N TRP A 270 -2.18 -13.84 -5.04
CA TRP A 270 -3.19 -14.89 -5.20
C TRP A 270 -3.35 -15.72 -3.92
N LYS A 271 -2.33 -15.79 -3.05
CA LYS A 271 -2.44 -16.36 -1.71
C LYS A 271 -3.41 -15.60 -0.81
N GLN A 272 -3.43 -14.26 -0.87
CA GLN A 272 -4.44 -13.45 -0.18
C GLN A 272 -5.83 -13.66 -0.77
N LEU A 273 -5.96 -13.87 -2.08
CA LEU A 273 -7.24 -14.20 -2.70
C LEU A 273 -7.76 -15.54 -2.18
N ILE A 274 -6.90 -16.57 -2.10
CA ILE A 274 -7.26 -17.87 -1.53
C ILE A 274 -7.63 -17.72 -0.05
N LYS A 275 -6.82 -17.02 0.76
CA LYS A 275 -7.13 -16.77 2.18
C LYS A 275 -8.46 -16.06 2.39
N ARG A 276 -8.77 -15.04 1.57
CA ARG A 276 -10.06 -14.33 1.60
C ARG A 276 -11.22 -15.24 1.19
N SER A 277 -11.05 -16.05 0.16
CA SER A 277 -12.08 -17.01 -0.28
C SER A 277 -12.32 -18.10 0.76
N ILE A 278 -11.28 -18.57 1.46
CA ILE A 278 -11.42 -19.50 2.61
C ILE A 278 -12.18 -18.82 3.77
N GLY A 279 -11.84 -17.57 4.09
CA GLY A 279 -12.49 -16.82 5.17
C GLY A 279 -13.97 -16.48 4.93
N ASN A 280 -14.39 -16.38 3.67
CA ASN A 280 -15.77 -16.07 3.28
C ASN A 280 -16.68 -17.30 3.20
N LEU A 281 -16.16 -18.52 3.37
CA LEU A 281 -16.97 -19.73 3.29
C LEU A 281 -17.81 -19.88 4.56
N PRO A 282 -19.13 -20.15 4.43
CA PRO A 282 -20.00 -20.27 5.58
C PRO A 282 -19.52 -21.43 6.45
N GLN A 283 -19.01 -21.09 7.62
CA GLN A 283 -18.52 -22.07 8.57
C GLN A 283 -19.70 -22.92 9.02
N GLY A 284 -19.65 -24.22 8.69
CA GLY A 284 -20.66 -25.19 9.13
C GLY A 284 -20.78 -25.19 10.66
N LYS A 285 -21.71 -25.98 11.21
CA LYS A 285 -21.84 -26.12 12.67
C LYS A 285 -21.57 -27.55 13.08
N ARG A 286 -20.62 -27.77 13.99
CA ARG A 286 -20.39 -29.09 14.61
C ARG A 286 -21.07 -29.17 15.97
N PRO A 287 -21.62 -30.34 16.36
CA PRO A 287 -22.11 -30.54 17.70
C PRO A 287 -20.95 -30.44 18.71
N SER A 288 -21.19 -29.75 19.81
CA SER A 288 -20.23 -29.54 20.89
C SER A 288 -20.91 -29.87 22.22
N TYR A 289 -20.52 -30.98 22.83
CA TYR A 289 -21.04 -31.39 24.15
C TYR A 289 -20.61 -30.47 25.29
N SER A 290 -19.62 -29.60 25.06
CA SER A 290 -19.21 -28.53 25.98
C SER A 290 -20.10 -27.28 25.92
N ARG A 291 -21.11 -27.23 25.04
CA ARG A 291 -22.06 -26.12 24.95
C ARG A 291 -23.49 -26.65 24.99
N PHE A 292 -24.40 -25.85 25.57
CA PHE A 292 -25.82 -26.15 25.51
C PHE A 292 -26.43 -25.82 24.15
N ASN A 293 -27.46 -26.58 23.78
CA ASN A 293 -28.26 -26.27 22.60
C ASN A 293 -28.97 -24.92 22.76
N ARG A 294 -28.69 -23.95 21.89
CA ARG A 294 -29.21 -22.58 21.99
C ARG A 294 -30.74 -22.48 21.91
N ARG A 295 -31.39 -23.45 21.25
CA ARG A 295 -32.86 -23.51 21.14
C ARG A 295 -33.51 -24.30 22.27
N GLN A 296 -32.76 -25.21 22.91
CA GLN A 296 -33.23 -26.04 24.02
C GLN A 296 -32.15 -26.18 25.11
N PRO A 297 -31.87 -25.12 25.90
CA PRO A 297 -30.75 -25.13 26.83
C PRO A 297 -30.90 -26.12 28.00
N LEU A 298 -32.13 -26.43 28.38
CA LEU A 298 -32.46 -27.33 29.50
C LEU A 298 -32.33 -28.83 29.16
N ARG A 299 -32.12 -29.15 27.88
CA ARG A 299 -31.96 -30.54 27.39
C ARG A 299 -30.48 -30.89 27.30
N MET A 300 -29.96 -31.43 28.41
CA MET A 300 -28.54 -31.80 28.57
C MET A 300 -28.12 -32.96 27.65
N ASP A 301 -29.08 -33.71 27.11
CA ASP A 301 -28.93 -34.74 26.09
C ASP A 301 -28.59 -34.17 24.71
N LEU A 302 -28.92 -32.90 24.44
CA LEU A 302 -28.68 -32.26 23.16
C LEU A 302 -27.38 -31.44 23.16
N PRO A 303 -26.40 -31.77 22.30
CA PRO A 303 -25.20 -30.95 22.17
C PRO A 303 -25.53 -29.57 21.58
N GLY A 304 -24.80 -28.56 22.04
CA GLY A 304 -24.75 -27.25 21.41
C GLY A 304 -24.05 -27.30 20.06
N GLN A 305 -23.99 -26.17 19.38
CA GLN A 305 -23.32 -26.06 18.07
C GLN A 305 -22.20 -25.03 18.14
N VAL A 306 -21.02 -25.37 17.63
CA VAL A 306 -19.90 -24.44 17.39
C VAL A 306 -19.60 -24.37 15.91
N THR A 307 -19.06 -23.25 15.44
CA THR A 307 -18.61 -23.11 14.05
C THR A 307 -17.54 -24.16 13.76
N ASN A 308 -17.69 -24.86 12.63
CA ASN A 308 -16.77 -25.84 12.10
C ASN A 308 -15.95 -25.16 11.01
N LEU A 309 -14.64 -25.10 11.21
CA LEU A 309 -13.67 -24.45 10.33
C LEU A 309 -13.14 -25.38 9.22
N VAL A 310 -13.73 -26.55 9.02
CA VAL A 310 -13.23 -27.50 8.02
C VAL A 310 -13.75 -27.12 6.64
N THR A 311 -13.10 -26.15 6.02
CA THR A 311 -13.26 -25.88 4.59
C THR A 311 -12.49 -26.93 3.81
N LYS A 312 -13.17 -27.67 2.93
CA LYS A 312 -12.50 -28.61 2.01
C LYS A 312 -12.00 -27.86 0.80
N ILE A 313 -10.72 -28.02 0.47
CA ILE A 313 -10.11 -27.44 -0.72
C ILE A 313 -9.81 -28.58 -1.68
N ASP A 314 -10.47 -28.58 -2.83
CA ASP A 314 -10.18 -29.53 -3.91
C ASP A 314 -9.31 -28.79 -4.95
N VAL A 315 -8.06 -29.20 -5.08
CA VAL A 315 -7.09 -28.63 -6.03
C VAL A 315 -7.03 -29.52 -7.26
N PHE A 316 -7.33 -28.98 -8.42
CA PHE A 316 -7.26 -29.66 -9.72
C PHE A 316 -6.03 -29.18 -10.47
N VAL A 317 -5.11 -30.09 -10.77
CA VAL A 317 -3.86 -29.84 -11.48
C VAL A 317 -3.99 -30.34 -12.91
N ASP A 318 -3.82 -29.44 -13.87
CA ASP A 318 -3.79 -29.76 -15.28
C ASP A 318 -2.51 -30.53 -15.62
N ASN A 319 -2.69 -31.74 -16.15
CA ASN A 319 -1.59 -32.63 -16.54
C ASN A 319 -1.36 -32.64 -18.08
N SER A 320 -1.96 -31.70 -18.81
CA SER A 320 -1.76 -31.55 -20.24
C SER A 320 -0.30 -31.31 -20.61
N GLY A 321 0.04 -31.55 -21.88
CA GLY A 321 1.41 -31.40 -22.37
C GLY A 321 1.96 -29.97 -22.31
N SER A 322 1.11 -28.97 -22.15
CA SER A 322 1.48 -27.56 -22.09
C SER A 322 1.95 -27.10 -20.70
N MET A 323 1.70 -27.88 -19.64
CA MET A 323 2.17 -27.56 -18.29
C MET A 323 3.49 -28.24 -17.93
N GLY A 324 4.51 -27.46 -17.62
CA GLY A 324 5.82 -27.97 -17.22
C GLY A 324 5.84 -28.49 -15.78
N ASP A 325 6.58 -29.58 -15.52
CA ASP A 325 6.70 -30.16 -14.17
C ASP A 325 7.20 -29.14 -13.13
N LYS A 326 8.04 -28.18 -13.56
CA LYS A 326 8.54 -27.09 -12.71
C LYS A 326 7.46 -26.10 -12.31
N GLU A 327 6.54 -25.78 -13.22
CA GLU A 327 5.43 -24.84 -12.99
C GLU A 327 4.45 -25.45 -11.99
N ILE A 328 4.08 -26.71 -12.21
CA ILE A 328 3.21 -27.49 -11.34
C ILE A 328 3.81 -27.60 -9.94
N SER A 329 5.11 -27.96 -9.86
CA SER A 329 5.83 -28.07 -8.58
C SER A 329 5.88 -26.75 -7.82
N PHE A 330 6.06 -25.63 -8.53
CA PHE A 330 6.04 -24.30 -7.92
C PHE A 330 4.66 -23.99 -7.32
N LEU A 331 3.59 -24.14 -8.11
CA LEU A 331 2.22 -23.83 -7.68
C LEU A 331 1.80 -24.67 -6.47
N LEU A 332 2.07 -25.98 -6.49
CA LEU A 332 1.73 -26.88 -5.39
C LEU A 332 2.51 -26.55 -4.11
N ASN A 333 3.79 -26.17 -4.20
CA ASN A 333 4.56 -25.70 -3.04
C ASN A 333 3.96 -24.42 -2.44
N GLN A 334 3.50 -23.50 -3.27
CA GLN A 334 2.87 -22.28 -2.79
C GLN A 334 1.52 -22.55 -2.12
N ILE A 335 0.71 -23.47 -2.65
CA ILE A 335 -0.54 -23.91 -2.01
C ILE A 335 -0.26 -24.59 -0.68
N LYS A 336 0.76 -25.45 -0.60
CA LYS A 336 1.18 -26.10 0.64
C LYS A 336 1.42 -25.09 1.76
N GLY A 337 2.13 -23.99 1.49
CA GLY A 337 2.34 -22.92 2.47
C GLY A 337 1.05 -22.19 2.91
N ILE A 338 0.01 -22.18 2.09
CA ILE A 338 -1.32 -21.63 2.47
C ILE A 338 -2.07 -22.63 3.35
N VAL A 339 -2.02 -23.91 3.01
CA VAL A 339 -2.64 -25.00 3.78
C VAL A 339 -2.05 -25.04 5.20
N GLU A 340 -0.72 -24.93 5.32
CA GLU A 340 -0.03 -24.86 6.61
C GLU A 340 -0.49 -23.69 7.48
N ALA A 341 -0.77 -22.54 6.87
CA ALA A 341 -1.21 -21.35 7.59
C ALA A 341 -2.71 -21.35 7.96
N THR A 342 -3.52 -22.24 7.36
CA THR A 342 -4.99 -22.22 7.48
C THR A 342 -5.58 -23.52 8.04
N GLU A 343 -4.78 -24.56 8.23
CA GLU A 343 -5.19 -25.89 8.74
C GLU A 343 -6.39 -26.48 7.97
N THR A 344 -6.45 -26.26 6.66
CA THR A 344 -7.55 -26.70 5.80
C THR A 344 -7.33 -28.11 5.24
N GLN A 345 -8.42 -28.88 5.07
CA GLN A 345 -8.33 -30.19 4.43
C GLN A 345 -8.21 -30.02 2.92
N THR A 346 -7.03 -30.28 2.36
CA THR A 346 -6.74 -30.04 0.95
C THR A 346 -6.46 -31.34 0.21
N THR A 347 -7.25 -31.64 -0.81
CA THR A 347 -7.08 -32.82 -1.67
C THR A 347 -6.62 -32.38 -3.05
N VAL A 348 -5.56 -32.99 -3.57
CA VAL A 348 -5.01 -32.70 -4.90
C VAL A 348 -5.46 -33.79 -5.87
N PHE A 349 -6.06 -33.36 -6.98
CA PHE A 349 -6.50 -34.18 -8.09
C PHE A 349 -5.75 -33.77 -9.35
N THR A 350 -5.40 -34.74 -10.19
CA THR A 350 -4.90 -34.48 -11.55
C THR A 350 -6.01 -34.65 -12.56
N PHE A 351 -6.05 -33.80 -13.59
CA PHE A 351 -7.03 -33.91 -14.67
C PHE A 351 -6.41 -33.69 -16.05
N ASP A 352 -7.03 -34.32 -17.05
CA ASP A 352 -6.78 -34.15 -18.48
C ASP A 352 -8.13 -34.09 -19.23
N ALA A 353 -8.48 -35.14 -19.98
CA ALA A 353 -9.83 -35.38 -20.50
C ALA A 353 -10.78 -35.92 -19.41
N LYS A 354 -10.24 -36.48 -18.32
CA LYS A 354 -11.01 -36.91 -17.14
C LYS A 354 -10.28 -36.53 -15.85
N VAL A 355 -11.03 -36.47 -14.74
CA VAL A 355 -10.44 -36.33 -13.41
C VAL A 355 -9.98 -37.71 -12.94
N HIS A 356 -8.70 -37.83 -12.60
CA HIS A 356 -8.12 -39.08 -12.09
C HIS A 356 -8.22 -39.11 -10.56
N SER A 357 -9.38 -39.51 -10.03
CA SER A 357 -9.61 -39.59 -8.58
C SER A 357 -8.78 -40.67 -7.88
N ASP A 358 -8.38 -41.71 -8.60
CA ASP A 358 -7.70 -42.89 -8.04
C ASP A 358 -6.26 -42.60 -7.59
N GLU A 359 -5.64 -41.55 -8.16
CA GLU A 359 -4.30 -41.07 -7.79
C GLU A 359 -4.35 -39.76 -6.99
N SER A 360 -5.52 -39.38 -6.47
CA SER A 360 -5.64 -38.21 -5.61
C SER A 360 -4.95 -38.43 -4.26
N TYR A 361 -4.37 -37.36 -3.71
CA TYR A 361 -3.71 -37.39 -2.42
C TYR A 361 -4.06 -36.18 -1.56
N GLU A 362 -4.06 -36.39 -0.24
CA GLU A 362 -4.25 -35.31 0.71
C GLU A 362 -2.92 -34.55 0.90
N LEU A 363 -2.96 -33.24 0.65
CA LEU A 363 -1.81 -32.36 0.81
C LEU A 363 -1.67 -31.98 2.29
N GLN A 364 -0.80 -32.72 2.99
CA GLN A 364 -0.45 -32.44 4.39
C GLN A 364 0.94 -31.80 4.50
N SER A 365 1.17 -31.03 5.58
CA SER A 365 2.42 -30.30 5.82
C SER A 365 3.68 -31.19 5.77
N GLN A 366 3.55 -32.47 6.13
CA GLN A 366 4.66 -33.43 6.17
C GLN A 366 4.84 -34.24 4.88
N ASN A 367 3.87 -34.23 3.95
CA ASN A 367 3.96 -35.02 2.72
C ASN A 367 4.86 -34.33 1.68
N GLN A 368 5.69 -35.12 1.01
CA GLN A 368 6.35 -34.69 -0.23
C GLN A 368 5.29 -34.60 -1.33
N ILE A 369 5.39 -33.58 -2.18
CA ILE A 369 4.54 -33.43 -3.36
C ILE A 369 4.84 -34.61 -4.28
N GLN A 370 3.90 -35.56 -4.37
CA GLN A 370 4.00 -36.67 -5.30
C GLN A 370 3.26 -36.27 -6.56
N PHE A 371 4.00 -35.77 -7.55
CA PHE A 371 3.47 -35.55 -8.88
C PHE A 371 4.02 -36.62 -9.82
N LYS A 372 3.12 -37.45 -10.34
CA LYS A 372 3.42 -38.37 -11.44
C LYS A 372 2.59 -37.94 -12.64
N ARG A 373 3.24 -37.80 -13.79
CA ARG A 373 2.59 -37.44 -15.05
C ARG A 373 1.82 -38.64 -15.58
N ILE A 374 0.49 -38.61 -15.50
CA ILE A 374 -0.40 -39.68 -15.98
C ILE A 374 -0.99 -39.25 -17.32
N GLY A 375 -0.35 -39.67 -18.43
CA GLY A 375 -0.87 -39.43 -19.78
C GLY A 375 -0.78 -37.98 -20.27
N GLY A 376 -1.01 -37.80 -21.57
CA GLY A 376 -0.90 -36.54 -22.31
C GLY A 376 -2.06 -36.38 -23.30
N GLY A 377 -3.28 -36.46 -22.79
CA GLY A 377 -4.50 -36.17 -23.57
C GLY A 377 -4.78 -34.66 -23.68
N GLY A 378 -5.81 -34.30 -24.44
CA GLY A 378 -6.33 -32.93 -24.44
C GLY A 378 -7.04 -32.56 -23.14
N THR A 379 -7.07 -31.27 -22.82
CA THR A 379 -7.66 -30.72 -21.59
C THR A 379 -9.19 -30.56 -21.73
N SER A 380 -9.97 -31.14 -20.81
CA SER A 380 -11.41 -30.87 -20.68
C SER A 380 -11.73 -30.38 -19.28
N PHE A 381 -12.11 -29.10 -19.19
CA PHE A 381 -12.51 -28.46 -17.94
C PHE A 381 -13.87 -28.96 -17.47
N GLN A 382 -14.74 -29.39 -18.39
CA GLN A 382 -16.04 -29.97 -18.06
C GLN A 382 -15.93 -31.21 -17.14
N SER A 383 -14.83 -31.97 -17.24
CA SER A 383 -14.57 -33.13 -16.39
C SER A 383 -14.55 -32.78 -14.90
N ILE A 384 -14.00 -31.60 -14.54
CA ILE A 384 -13.92 -31.11 -13.16
C ILE A 384 -15.32 -30.85 -12.59
N PHE A 385 -16.15 -30.12 -13.32
CA PHE A 385 -17.51 -29.81 -12.86
C PHE A 385 -18.40 -31.05 -12.79
N THR A 386 -18.18 -32.01 -13.68
CA THR A 386 -18.85 -33.31 -13.65
C THR A 386 -18.47 -34.09 -12.39
N TYR A 387 -17.18 -34.09 -12.03
CA TYR A 387 -16.67 -34.69 -10.80
C TYR A 387 -17.24 -34.01 -9.54
N LEU A 388 -17.25 -32.67 -9.51
CA LEU A 388 -17.80 -31.91 -8.37
C LEU A 388 -19.28 -32.24 -8.15
N LYS A 389 -20.07 -32.35 -9.23
CA LYS A 389 -21.48 -32.75 -9.17
C LYS A 389 -21.66 -34.18 -8.70
N ALA A 390 -20.88 -35.12 -9.25
CA ALA A 390 -20.97 -36.54 -8.88
C ALA A 390 -20.67 -36.78 -7.39
N ASN A 391 -19.74 -36.00 -6.82
CA ASN A 391 -19.36 -36.07 -5.40
C ASN A 391 -20.18 -35.13 -4.50
N GLN A 392 -21.27 -34.55 -5.00
CA GLN A 392 -22.20 -33.69 -4.25
C GLN A 392 -21.50 -32.49 -3.56
N ARG A 393 -20.45 -31.95 -4.18
CA ARG A 393 -19.75 -30.76 -3.68
C ARG A 393 -20.66 -29.54 -3.81
N THR A 394 -20.66 -28.68 -2.79
CA THR A 394 -21.47 -27.46 -2.77
C THR A 394 -20.59 -26.24 -2.52
N ASN A 395 -21.06 -25.07 -2.98
CA ASN A 395 -20.37 -23.79 -2.78
C ASN A 395 -20.14 -23.43 -1.30
N ASN A 396 -20.87 -24.09 -0.38
CA ASN A 396 -20.80 -23.83 1.06
C ASN A 396 -19.75 -24.69 1.77
N ASP A 397 -19.38 -25.86 1.23
CA ASP A 397 -18.46 -26.81 1.87
C ASP A 397 -17.10 -26.87 1.16
N THR A 398 -17.05 -26.54 -0.14
CA THR A 398 -15.87 -26.83 -0.97
C THR A 398 -15.44 -25.62 -1.79
N LEU A 399 -14.13 -25.35 -1.78
CA LEU A 399 -13.45 -24.43 -2.67
C LEU A 399 -12.67 -25.22 -3.73
N ALA A 400 -12.99 -25.03 -5.00
CA ALA A 400 -12.24 -25.63 -6.10
C ALA A 400 -11.13 -24.68 -6.57
N ILE A 401 -9.88 -25.13 -6.57
CA ILE A 401 -8.75 -24.39 -7.12
C ILE A 401 -8.27 -25.13 -8.36
N ILE A 402 -8.28 -24.48 -9.53
CA ILE A 402 -7.88 -25.09 -10.80
C ILE A 402 -6.56 -24.46 -11.24
N LEU A 403 -5.53 -25.28 -11.42
CA LEU A 403 -4.21 -24.89 -11.90
C LEU A 403 -4.07 -25.32 -13.36
N THR A 404 -3.93 -24.39 -14.29
CA THR A 404 -3.92 -24.66 -15.74
C THR A 404 -3.24 -23.53 -16.51
N ASP A 405 -2.89 -23.76 -17.78
CA ASP A 405 -2.49 -22.72 -18.74
C ASP A 405 -3.69 -21.96 -19.33
N GLY A 406 -4.90 -22.42 -19.05
CA GLY A 406 -6.12 -21.76 -19.50
C GLY A 406 -6.55 -22.11 -20.92
N TRP A 407 -5.87 -23.06 -21.59
CA TRP A 407 -6.20 -23.49 -22.94
C TRP A 407 -7.14 -24.70 -22.90
N GLY A 408 -8.32 -24.58 -23.52
CA GLY A 408 -9.31 -25.65 -23.49
C GLY A 408 -10.65 -25.24 -24.10
N GLU A 409 -11.74 -25.69 -23.48
CA GLU A 409 -13.11 -25.49 -23.95
C GLU A 409 -13.56 -24.02 -23.83
N GLU A 410 -14.33 -23.52 -24.81
CA GLU A 410 -14.85 -22.13 -24.78
C GLU A 410 -16.04 -21.94 -23.84
N SER A 411 -16.79 -23.01 -23.57
CA SER A 411 -17.97 -23.00 -22.71
C SER A 411 -18.05 -24.26 -21.85
N ILE A 412 -18.49 -24.09 -20.61
CA ILE A 412 -18.58 -25.14 -19.60
C ILE A 412 -19.92 -25.04 -18.86
N ASN A 413 -20.48 -26.18 -18.48
CA ASN A 413 -21.63 -26.27 -17.58
C ASN A 413 -21.14 -26.48 -16.15
N ASN A 414 -21.30 -25.47 -15.30
CA ASN A 414 -20.85 -25.49 -13.91
C ASN A 414 -21.84 -26.11 -12.92
N TYR A 415 -23.04 -26.48 -13.35
CA TYR A 415 -24.09 -27.02 -12.47
C TYR A 415 -24.35 -26.17 -11.21
N HIS A 416 -24.34 -24.83 -11.34
CA HIS A 416 -24.49 -23.85 -10.25
C HIS A 416 -23.33 -23.79 -9.23
N PHE A 417 -22.23 -24.47 -9.49
CA PHE A 417 -21.01 -24.33 -8.69
C PHE A 417 -20.24 -23.06 -9.11
N THR A 418 -20.04 -22.14 -8.18
CA THR A 418 -19.42 -20.82 -8.43
C THR A 418 -18.19 -20.57 -7.56
N ASN A 419 -17.95 -21.39 -6.54
CA ASN A 419 -16.81 -21.25 -5.64
C ASN A 419 -15.53 -21.84 -6.24
N VAL A 420 -15.09 -21.26 -7.36
CA VAL A 420 -13.92 -21.70 -8.14
C VAL A 420 -12.88 -20.58 -8.17
N ILE A 421 -11.60 -20.94 -8.05
CA ILE A 421 -10.46 -20.07 -8.30
C ILE A 421 -9.62 -20.69 -9.41
N TRP A 422 -9.45 -19.98 -10.51
CA TRP A 422 -8.59 -20.36 -11.62
C TRP A 422 -7.23 -19.70 -11.44
N VAL A 423 -6.17 -20.48 -11.36
CA VAL A 423 -4.78 -20.02 -11.30
C VAL A 423 -4.11 -20.35 -12.62
N LEU A 424 -3.91 -19.31 -13.42
CA LEU A 424 -3.33 -19.40 -14.75
C LEU A 424 -1.81 -19.23 -14.71
N THR A 425 -1.11 -20.08 -15.43
CA THR A 425 0.33 -19.92 -15.75
C THR A 425 0.57 -19.01 -16.96
N THR A 426 -0.49 -18.63 -17.68
CA THR A 426 -0.51 -17.70 -18.81
C THR A 426 -1.26 -16.40 -18.46
N SER A 427 -1.19 -15.41 -19.35
CA SER A 427 -1.93 -14.16 -19.21
C SER A 427 -3.44 -14.41 -19.29
N ILE A 428 -4.21 -13.62 -18.53
CA ILE A 428 -5.68 -13.72 -18.47
C ILE A 428 -6.33 -13.63 -19.88
N ASP A 429 -5.75 -12.84 -20.78
CA ASP A 429 -6.27 -12.67 -22.15
C ASP A 429 -6.20 -13.93 -23.01
N GLN A 430 -5.42 -14.94 -22.60
CA GLN A 430 -5.27 -16.21 -23.29
C GLN A 430 -6.21 -17.30 -22.75
N PHE A 431 -7.05 -16.97 -21.78
CA PHE A 431 -8.00 -17.91 -21.20
C PHE A 431 -9.14 -18.24 -22.18
N SER A 432 -9.36 -19.53 -22.45
CA SER A 432 -10.27 -19.98 -23.52
C SER A 432 -11.75 -19.81 -23.19
N ILE A 433 -12.15 -19.83 -21.90
CA ILE A 433 -13.55 -19.77 -21.49
C ILE A 433 -14.07 -18.32 -21.58
N LYS A 434 -15.07 -18.07 -22.43
CA LYS A 434 -15.66 -16.74 -22.68
C LYS A 434 -16.40 -16.15 -21.48
N HIS A 435 -16.97 -17.01 -20.62
CA HIS A 435 -17.66 -16.62 -19.39
C HIS A 435 -17.01 -17.33 -18.20
N SER A 436 -16.00 -16.70 -17.61
CA SER A 436 -15.27 -17.28 -16.48
C SER A 436 -16.18 -17.47 -15.27
N ILE A 437 -16.20 -18.69 -14.73
CA ILE A 437 -16.99 -19.04 -13.53
C ILE A 437 -16.07 -18.97 -12.32
N GLY A 438 -16.39 -18.12 -11.36
CA GLY A 438 -15.57 -17.91 -10.17
C GLY A 438 -14.54 -16.80 -10.35
N LYS A 439 -13.42 -16.86 -9.63
CA LYS A 439 -12.36 -15.85 -9.64
C LYS A 439 -11.19 -16.30 -10.51
N LEU A 440 -10.67 -15.41 -11.33
CA LEU A 440 -9.52 -15.65 -12.20
C LEU A 440 -8.28 -14.97 -11.62
N THR A 441 -7.14 -15.67 -11.64
CA THR A 441 -5.84 -15.12 -11.26
C THR A 441 -4.74 -15.71 -12.13
N THR A 442 -3.63 -14.99 -12.27
CA THR A 442 -2.46 -15.42 -13.04
C THR A 442 -1.20 -15.32 -12.19
N VAL A 443 -0.25 -16.22 -12.41
CA VAL A 443 1.09 -16.22 -11.78
C VAL A 443 2.19 -15.67 -12.70
N VAL A 444 1.84 -15.25 -13.92
CA VAL A 444 2.82 -14.75 -14.91
C VAL A 444 3.65 -13.60 -14.36
N ASP A 445 3.05 -12.70 -13.57
CA ASP A 445 3.74 -11.53 -13.01
C ASP A 445 4.51 -11.83 -11.72
N ASP A 446 4.48 -13.06 -11.20
CA ASP A 446 5.23 -13.44 -10.00
C ASP A 446 6.72 -13.59 -10.32
N VAL A 447 7.54 -12.74 -9.70
CA VAL A 447 9.00 -12.74 -9.86
C VAL A 447 9.63 -14.08 -9.49
N ASN A 448 9.07 -14.79 -8.50
CA ASN A 448 9.55 -16.12 -8.12
C ASN A 448 9.16 -17.18 -9.15
N TYR A 449 7.98 -17.04 -9.76
CA TYR A 449 7.55 -17.90 -10.86
C TYR A 449 8.47 -17.73 -12.08
N LYS A 450 8.70 -16.49 -12.53
CA LYS A 450 9.61 -16.18 -13.64
C LYS A 450 11.01 -16.78 -13.44
N ARG A 451 11.55 -16.67 -12.22
CA ARG A 451 12.85 -17.23 -11.83
C ARG A 451 12.91 -18.75 -11.92
N VAL A 452 11.84 -19.46 -11.51
CA VAL A 452 11.80 -20.93 -11.48
C VAL A 452 11.59 -21.52 -12.88
N VAL A 453 10.78 -20.86 -13.70
CA VAL A 453 10.45 -21.31 -15.07
C VAL A 453 11.51 -20.87 -16.09
N GLY A 454 12.38 -19.92 -15.72
CA GLY A 454 13.49 -19.47 -16.58
C GLY A 454 13.07 -18.44 -17.63
N ILE A 455 11.92 -17.79 -17.42
CA ILE A 455 11.43 -16.69 -18.26
C ILE A 455 12.10 -15.42 -17.73
N LYS A 456 12.98 -14.82 -18.54
CA LYS A 456 13.72 -13.60 -18.18
C LYS A 456 12.82 -12.37 -18.15
#